data_AF-A0A522VJS7-F1
#
_entry.id   AF-A0A522VJS7-F1
#
_cell.length_a   1.000
_cell.length_b   1.000
_cell.length_c   1.000
_cell.angle_alpha   90.00
_cell.angle_beta   90.00
_cell.angle_gamma   90.00
#
_symmetry.space_group_name_H-M   'P 1'
#
loop_
_entity.id
_entity.type
_entity.pdbx_description
1 polymer ?
#
loop_
_entity_poly.entity_id
_entity_poly.type
_entity_poly.pdbx_seq_one_letter_code
_entity_poly.pdbx_strand_id
1 'polypeptide(L)'
;AQVCLEDALAWARERVTFGAPLITRQAIRHKLIEMQTRIHAARALVYDTGWKLSEAPRDPRWIAQLCMAKNFATRAMQFCADEAVQTLGGAGFIRGSRAERIYREAKVLQIGGGAEEIMKDLAAKQLGW
;
A
#
# COMPACT_ATOMS: atom_id res chain seq x y z
N ALA A 1 2.66 2.34 4.12
CA ALA A 1 2.85 0.97 3.58
C ALA A 1 4.14 0.33 4.10
N GLN A 2 5.33 0.84 3.73
CA GLN A 2 6.63 0.29 4.16
C GLN A 2 6.76 0.15 5.69
N VAL A 3 6.44 1.20 6.45
CA VAL A 3 6.44 1.17 7.93
C VAL A 3 5.53 0.07 8.49
N CYS A 4 4.37 -0.16 7.87
CA CYS A 4 3.44 -1.21 8.31
C CYS A 4 4.04 -2.60 8.13
N LEU A 5 4.75 -2.84 7.02
CA LEU A 5 5.46 -4.10 6.79
C LEU A 5 6.60 -4.29 7.79
N GLU A 6 7.37 -3.25 8.06
CA GLU A 6 8.48 -3.30 9.02
C GLU A 6 7.99 -3.62 10.43
N ASP A 7 6.93 -2.95 10.89
CA ASP A 7 6.31 -3.22 12.18
C ASP A 7 5.73 -4.65 12.26
N ALA A 8 5.01 -5.08 11.22
CA ALA A 8 4.45 -6.42 11.17
C ALA A 8 5.54 -7.51 11.15
N LEU A 9 6.62 -7.30 10.39
CA LEU A 9 7.74 -8.24 10.30
C LEU A 9 8.52 -8.33 11.62
N ALA A 10 8.81 -7.19 12.25
CA ALA A 10 9.46 -7.14 13.55
C ALA A 10 8.62 -7.88 14.60
N TRP A 11 7.34 -7.55 14.69
CA TRP A 11 6.40 -8.23 15.58
C TRP A 11 6.32 -9.72 15.30
N ALA A 12 6.26 -10.13 14.04
CA ALA A 12 6.16 -11.54 13.67
C ALA A 12 7.40 -12.35 14.07
N ARG A 13 8.59 -11.72 14.10
CA ARG A 13 9.84 -12.37 14.53
C ARG A 13 9.90 -12.57 16.05
N GLU A 14 9.35 -11.65 16.81
CA GLU A 14 9.43 -11.66 18.28
C GLU A 14 8.26 -12.38 18.95
N ARG A 15 7.04 -12.24 18.40
CA ARG A 15 5.83 -12.75 19.03
C ARG A 15 5.75 -14.26 18.90
N VAL A 16 5.76 -14.96 20.04
CA VAL A 16 5.57 -16.41 20.12
C VAL A 16 4.10 -16.74 20.43
N THR A 17 3.52 -17.64 19.64
CA THR A 17 2.21 -18.26 19.93
C THR A 17 2.26 -19.75 19.62
N PHE A 18 1.57 -20.56 20.40
CA PHE A 18 1.54 -22.03 20.23
C PHE A 18 2.95 -22.63 20.03
N GLY A 19 3.90 -22.19 20.86
CA GLY A 19 5.26 -22.73 20.92
C GLY A 19 6.26 -22.25 19.84
N ALA A 20 5.88 -21.35 18.92
CA ALA A 20 6.83 -20.83 17.92
C ALA A 20 6.57 -19.36 17.54
N PRO A 21 7.60 -18.61 17.09
CA PRO A 21 7.43 -17.27 16.55
C PRO A 21 6.43 -17.22 15.39
N LEU A 22 5.66 -16.14 15.28
CA LEU A 22 4.64 -15.98 14.23
C LEU A 22 5.23 -16.09 12.82
N ILE A 23 6.46 -15.62 12.59
CA ILE A 23 7.16 -15.68 11.30
C ILE A 23 7.36 -17.13 10.78
N THR A 24 7.31 -18.12 11.67
CA THR A 24 7.39 -19.54 11.29
C THR A 24 6.09 -20.07 10.67
N ARG A 25 4.98 -19.34 10.82
CA ARG A 25 3.67 -19.73 10.31
C ARG A 25 3.50 -19.29 8.85
N GLN A 26 3.12 -20.22 7.98
CA GLN A 26 2.93 -19.97 6.54
C GLN A 26 2.01 -18.79 6.27
N ALA A 27 0.85 -18.74 6.95
CA ALA A 27 -0.14 -17.68 6.77
C ALA A 27 0.43 -16.28 7.07
N ILE A 28 1.33 -16.15 8.05
CA ILE A 28 1.99 -14.89 8.37
C ILE A 28 2.99 -14.52 7.27
N ARG A 29 3.82 -15.47 6.80
CA ARG A 29 4.75 -15.20 5.70
C ARG A 29 4.04 -14.80 4.40
N HIS A 30 2.89 -15.41 4.10
CA HIS A 30 2.09 -15.07 2.93
C HIS A 30 1.59 -13.61 3.00
N LYS A 31 1.12 -13.16 4.16
CA LYS A 31 0.72 -11.76 4.37
C LYS A 31 1.89 -10.81 4.17
N LEU A 32 3.03 -11.09 4.81
CA LEU A 32 4.22 -10.25 4.73
C LEU A 32 4.78 -10.15 3.30
N ILE A 33 4.83 -11.25 2.56
CA ILE A 33 5.30 -11.21 1.18
C ILE A 33 4.31 -10.50 0.25
N GLU A 34 2.99 -10.63 0.48
CA GLU A 34 1.99 -9.89 -0.29
C GLU A 34 2.10 -8.37 -0.04
N MET A 35 2.33 -7.95 1.21
CA MET A 35 2.61 -6.55 1.56
C MET A 35 3.85 -6.05 0.81
N GLN A 36 4.95 -6.81 0.84
CA GLN A 36 6.20 -6.48 0.15
C GLN A 36 6.01 -6.36 -1.36
N THR A 37 5.26 -7.28 -1.98
CA THR A 37 4.94 -7.28 -3.42
C THR A 37 4.18 -6.03 -3.80
N ARG A 38 3.12 -5.67 -3.05
CA ARG A 38 2.33 -4.47 -3.32
C ARG A 38 3.13 -3.19 -3.13
N ILE A 39 3.99 -3.13 -2.13
CA ILE A 39 4.91 -1.99 -1.94
C ILE A 39 5.85 -1.86 -3.14
N HIS A 40 6.44 -2.97 -3.58
CA HIS A 40 7.36 -2.97 -4.72
C HIS A 40 6.65 -2.53 -6.01
N ALA A 41 5.48 -3.09 -6.30
CA ALA A 41 4.67 -2.72 -7.47
C ALA A 41 4.25 -1.24 -7.44
N ALA A 42 3.83 -0.73 -6.28
CA ALA A 42 3.45 0.68 -6.14
C ALA A 42 4.64 1.61 -6.40
N ARG A 43 5.81 1.26 -5.87
CA ARG A 43 7.05 2.01 -6.09
C ARG A 43 7.46 2.00 -7.57
N ALA A 44 7.38 0.84 -8.22
CA ALA A 44 7.68 0.70 -9.64
C ALA A 44 6.74 1.56 -10.50
N LEU A 45 5.44 1.54 -10.24
CA LEU A 45 4.47 2.37 -10.97
C LEU A 45 4.74 3.87 -10.82
N VAL A 46 5.07 4.33 -9.62
CA VAL A 46 5.38 5.75 -9.37
C VAL A 46 6.65 6.17 -10.11
N TYR A 47 7.72 5.37 -10.06
CA TYR A 47 8.95 5.70 -10.75
C TYR A 47 8.83 5.62 -12.27
N ASP A 48 8.13 4.61 -12.81
CA ASP A 48 7.85 4.51 -14.24
C ASP A 48 7.02 5.72 -14.72
N THR A 49 6.01 6.14 -13.95
CA THR A 49 5.23 7.35 -14.26
C THR A 49 6.11 8.60 -14.29
N GLY A 50 6.99 8.77 -13.30
CA GLY A 50 7.91 9.90 -13.23
C GLY A 50 8.91 9.93 -14.39
N TRP A 51 9.43 8.77 -14.78
CA TRP A 51 10.29 8.61 -15.95
C TRP A 51 9.58 8.99 -17.26
N LYS A 52 8.33 8.56 -17.47
CA LYS A 52 7.60 8.94 -18.69
C LYS A 52 7.23 10.42 -18.74
N LEU A 53 6.96 11.03 -17.58
CA LEU A 53 6.80 12.48 -17.49
C LEU A 53 8.08 13.22 -17.90
N SER A 54 9.27 12.74 -17.51
CA SER A 54 10.52 13.38 -17.91
C SER A 54 10.84 13.21 -19.40
N GLU A 55 10.56 12.03 -19.97
CA GLU A 55 10.84 11.74 -21.38
C GLU A 55 9.87 12.43 -22.34
N ALA A 56 8.58 12.51 -21.98
CA ALA A 56 7.52 13.02 -22.85
C ALA A 56 6.52 13.90 -22.07
N PRO A 57 6.93 15.09 -21.59
CA PRO A 57 6.11 15.91 -20.70
C PRO A 57 4.77 16.37 -21.32
N ARG A 58 4.70 16.44 -22.65
CA ARG A 58 3.49 16.85 -23.39
C ARG A 58 2.56 15.68 -23.75
N ASP A 59 2.96 14.43 -23.48
CA ASP A 59 2.14 13.26 -23.77
C ASP A 59 1.09 13.03 -22.67
N PRO A 60 -0.21 13.11 -22.95
CA PRO A 60 -1.25 12.92 -21.93
C PRO A 60 -1.25 11.52 -21.29
N ARG A 61 -0.61 10.52 -21.89
CA ARG A 61 -0.59 9.14 -21.37
C ARG A 61 0.09 9.01 -20.01
N TRP A 62 1.02 9.90 -19.65
CA TRP A 62 1.59 9.89 -18.30
C TRP A 62 0.55 10.30 -17.24
N ILE A 63 -0.45 11.11 -17.58
CA ILE A 63 -1.55 11.48 -16.67
C ILE A 63 -2.39 10.24 -16.34
N ALA A 64 -2.69 9.40 -17.33
CA ALA A 64 -3.41 8.14 -17.10
C ALA A 64 -2.64 7.23 -16.13
N GLN A 65 -1.32 7.12 -16.31
CA GLN A 65 -0.47 6.32 -15.44
C GLN A 65 -0.36 6.89 -14.03
N LEU A 66 -0.31 8.22 -13.89
CA LEU A 66 -0.37 8.87 -12.57
C LEU A 66 -1.66 8.50 -11.83
N CYS A 67 -2.80 8.50 -12.52
CA CYS A 67 -4.07 8.10 -11.94
C CYS A 67 -4.05 6.63 -11.48
N MET A 68 -3.53 5.72 -12.32
CA MET A 68 -3.37 4.31 -11.97
C MET A 68 -2.41 4.12 -10.79
N ALA A 69 -1.28 4.84 -10.77
CA ALA A 69 -0.28 4.78 -9.73
C ALA A 69 -0.85 5.27 -8.39
N LYS A 70 -1.61 6.38 -8.37
CA LYS A 70 -2.29 6.86 -7.15
C LYS A 70 -3.26 5.80 -6.62
N ASN A 71 -4.14 5.29 -7.47
CA ASN A 71 -5.14 4.31 -7.06
C ASN A 71 -4.48 3.02 -6.54
N PHE A 72 -3.46 2.52 -7.23
CA PHE A 72 -2.73 1.33 -6.79
C PHE A 72 -1.98 1.57 -5.49
N ALA A 73 -1.22 2.67 -5.37
CA ALA A 73 -0.41 2.96 -4.19
C ALA A 73 -1.26 3.16 -2.93
N THR A 74 -2.42 3.81 -3.06
CA THR A 74 -3.33 4.03 -1.93
C THR A 74 -4.06 2.76 -1.49
N ARG A 75 -4.43 1.87 -2.43
CA ARG A 75 -4.92 0.53 -2.12
C ARG A 75 -3.84 -0.37 -1.50
N ALA A 76 -2.61 -0.30 -1.99
CA ALA A 76 -1.47 -0.99 -1.40
C ALA A 76 -1.21 -0.53 0.04
N MET A 77 -1.30 0.78 0.30
CA MET A 77 -1.19 1.34 1.65
C MET A 77 -2.32 0.86 2.57
N GLN A 78 -3.57 0.87 2.10
CA GLN A 78 -4.70 0.34 2.88
C GLN A 78 -4.47 -1.12 3.26
N PHE A 79 -4.11 -1.97 2.28
CA PHE A 79 -3.85 -3.38 2.55
C PHE A 79 -2.72 -3.59 3.55
N CYS A 80 -1.59 -2.88 3.38
CA CYS A 80 -0.47 -3.03 4.30
C CYS A 80 -0.84 -2.56 5.71
N ALA A 81 -1.67 -1.52 5.84
CA ALA A 81 -2.11 -1.05 7.14
C ALA A 81 -3.02 -2.07 7.84
N ASP A 82 -3.98 -2.62 7.09
CA ASP A 82 -4.91 -3.66 7.56
C ASP A 82 -4.15 -4.92 8.01
N GLU A 83 -3.26 -5.44 7.16
CA GLU A 83 -2.48 -6.64 7.47
C GLU A 83 -1.48 -6.44 8.61
N ALA A 84 -0.96 -5.22 8.78
CA ALA A 84 -0.12 -4.91 9.93
C ALA A 84 -0.94 -4.94 11.23
N VAL A 85 -2.08 -4.25 11.28
CA VAL A 85 -2.98 -4.29 12.46
C VAL A 85 -3.37 -5.74 12.77
N GLN A 86 -3.74 -6.53 11.76
CA GLN A 86 -4.11 -7.93 11.91
C GLN A 86 -2.95 -8.80 12.43
N THR A 87 -1.73 -8.58 11.96
CA THR A 87 -0.53 -9.32 12.39
C THR A 87 -0.11 -8.96 13.82
N LEU A 88 -0.23 -7.69 14.20
CA LEU A 88 0.02 -7.22 15.56
C LEU A 88 -1.09 -7.68 16.55
N GLY A 89 -2.27 -8.04 16.04
CA GLY A 89 -3.41 -8.45 16.84
C GLY A 89 -3.91 -7.28 17.71
N GLY A 90 -4.25 -7.56 18.97
CA GLY A 90 -4.73 -6.53 19.90
C GLY A 90 -3.79 -5.33 20.04
N ALA A 91 -2.47 -5.55 19.99
CA ALA A 91 -1.48 -4.47 20.03
C ALA A 91 -1.57 -3.51 18.84
N GLY A 92 -1.99 -4.01 17.67
CA GLY A 92 -2.18 -3.22 16.46
C GLY A 92 -3.42 -2.33 16.51
N PHE A 93 -4.37 -2.60 17.41
CA PHE A 93 -5.59 -1.81 17.58
C PHE A 93 -5.46 -0.73 18.67
N ILE A 94 -4.43 -0.83 19.52
CA ILE A 94 -4.20 0.15 20.58
C ILE A 94 -3.69 1.46 19.97
N ARG A 95 -4.32 2.57 20.37
CA ARG A 95 -3.87 3.92 20.00
C ARG A 95 -2.41 4.13 20.39
N GLY A 96 -1.64 4.68 19.47
CA GLY A 96 -0.21 4.95 19.65
C GLY A 96 0.68 4.02 18.84
N SER A 97 0.18 2.87 18.37
CA SER A 97 0.91 2.09 17.36
C SER A 97 0.90 2.82 16.01
N ARG A 98 2.01 2.75 15.26
CA ARG A 98 2.08 3.37 13.93
C ARG A 98 1.09 2.72 12.96
N ALA A 99 0.91 1.39 13.06
CA ALA A 99 -0.02 0.64 12.25
C ALA A 99 -1.48 1.10 12.46
N GLU A 100 -1.91 1.31 13.71
CA GLU A 100 -3.25 1.84 14.04
C GLU A 100 -3.50 3.20 13.39
N ARG A 101 -2.55 4.13 13.54
CA ARG A 101 -2.69 5.47 12.97
C ARG A 101 -2.79 5.41 11.45
N ILE A 102 -1.88 4.68 10.83
CA ILE A 102 -1.84 4.53 9.37
C ILE A 102 -3.12 3.84 8.86
N TYR A 103 -3.67 2.88 9.59
CA TYR A 103 -4.93 2.22 9.23
C TYR A 103 -6.09 3.22 9.12
N ARG A 104 -6.23 4.12 10.09
CA ARG A 104 -7.25 5.20 10.02
C ARG A 104 -6.97 6.19 8.90
N GLU A 105 -5.72 6.60 8.74
CA GLU A 105 -5.32 7.64 7.79
C GLU A 105 -5.31 7.16 6.34
N ALA A 106 -5.13 5.85 6.07
CA ALA A 106 -5.06 5.31 4.73
C ALA A 106 -6.30 5.65 3.88
N LYS A 107 -7.48 5.77 4.50
CA LYS A 107 -8.71 6.04 3.77
C LYS A 107 -8.74 7.43 3.14
N VAL A 108 -8.18 8.44 3.80
CA VAL A 108 -8.21 9.81 3.27
C VAL A 108 -7.44 9.92 1.96
N LEU A 109 -6.43 9.09 1.74
CA LEU A 109 -5.61 9.10 0.52
C LEU A 109 -6.38 8.59 -0.71
N GLN A 110 -7.40 7.76 -0.51
CA GLN A 110 -8.29 7.31 -1.59
C GLN A 110 -9.33 8.37 -1.98
N ILE A 111 -9.56 9.36 -1.11
CA ILE A 111 -10.58 10.41 -1.28
C ILE A 111 -9.91 11.70 -1.77
N GLY A 112 -8.86 12.13 -1.07
CA GLY A 112 -8.15 13.37 -1.32
C GLY A 112 -7.36 13.37 -2.63
N GLY A 113 -7.19 14.56 -3.20
CA GLY A 113 -6.45 14.77 -4.44
C GLY A 113 -7.08 14.08 -5.66
N GLY A 114 -8.40 13.83 -5.62
CA GLY A 114 -9.17 13.08 -6.62
C GLY A 114 -9.53 11.69 -6.11
N ALA A 115 -10.83 11.44 -5.93
CA ALA A 115 -11.33 10.13 -5.50
C ALA A 115 -10.95 9.02 -6.49
N GLU A 116 -10.94 7.78 -6.02
CA GLU A 116 -10.52 6.62 -6.83
C GLU A 116 -11.29 6.51 -8.15
N GLU A 117 -12.60 6.75 -8.13
CA GLU A 117 -13.48 6.74 -9.29
C GLU A 117 -13.15 7.87 -10.26
N ILE A 118 -12.94 9.08 -9.76
CA ILE A 118 -12.55 10.25 -10.57
C ILE A 118 -11.20 10.01 -11.26
N MET A 119 -10.27 9.34 -10.58
CA MET A 119 -8.99 8.96 -11.16
C MET A 119 -9.14 7.91 -12.28
N LYS A 120 -10.08 6.97 -12.15
CA LYS A 120 -10.37 6.00 -13.21
C LYS A 120 -10.97 6.68 -14.43
N ASP A 121 -11.95 7.57 -14.23
CA ASP A 121 -12.57 8.32 -15.32
C ASP A 121 -11.55 9.21 -16.05
N LEU A 122 -10.68 9.89 -15.30
CA LEU A 122 -9.61 10.68 -15.88
C LEU A 122 -8.63 9.80 -16.66
N ALA A 123 -8.23 8.65 -16.12
CA ALA A 123 -7.33 7.73 -16.81
C ALA A 123 -7.92 7.23 -18.14
N ALA A 124 -9.18 6.79 -18.12
CA ALA A 124 -9.89 6.35 -19.31
C ALA A 124 -9.95 7.44 -20.38
N LYS A 125 -10.32 8.66 -19.98
CA LYS A 125 -10.37 9.83 -20.86
C LYS A 125 -9.01 10.14 -21.51
N GLN A 126 -7.91 10.06 -20.77
CA GLN A 126 -6.56 10.32 -21.31
C GLN A 126 -6.07 9.22 -22.25
N LEU A 127 -6.65 8.01 -22.17
CA LEU A 127 -6.37 6.89 -23.08
C LEU A 127 -7.33 6.82 -24.27
N GLY A 128 -8.37 7.65 -24.31
CA GLY A 128 -9.37 7.65 -25.38
C GLY A 128 -10.38 6.50 -25.30
N TRP A 129 -10.67 6.02 -24.09
CA TRP A 129 -11.78 5.07 -23.82
C TRP A 129 -13.07 5.81 -23.51
#